data_AF-A0A9D8K5W2-F1
#
_entry.id   AF-A0A9D8K5W2-F1
#
_cell.length_a   1.000
_cell.length_b   1.000
_cell.length_c   1.000
_cell.angle_alpha   90.00
_cell.angle_beta   90.00
_cell.angle_gamma   90.00
#
_symmetry.space_group_name_H-M   'P 1'
#
loop_
_entity.id
_entity.type
_entity.pdbx_description
1 polymer ?
#
loop_
_entity_poly.entity_id
_entity_poly.type
_entity_poly.pdbx_seq_one_letter_code
_entity_poly.pdbx_strand_id
1 'polypeptide(L)' 'MRTIVDLPDPERAQLDALCRQRGLSRAEALRQALRLWLAQQQPGHSAMFGLWRDRPEDGVALQQALRAEWSER' A
#
# COMPACT_ATOMS: atom_id res chain seq x y z
N MET A 1 18.18 -3.46 -8.84
CA MET A 1 17.73 -4.39 -9.90
C MET A 1 17.25 -3.58 -11.10
N ARG A 2 17.40 -4.08 -12.33
CA ARG A 2 16.95 -3.40 -13.56
C ARG A 2 15.82 -4.19 -14.21
N THR A 3 14.77 -3.48 -14.64
CA THR A 3 13.63 -4.03 -15.36
C THR A 3 13.51 -3.31 -16.70
N ILE A 4 13.21 -4.05 -17.76
CA ILE A 4 12.91 -3.50 -19.09
C ILE A 4 11.40 -3.56 -19.27
N VAL A 5 10.81 -2.46 -19.74
CA VAL A 5 9.36 -2.32 -19.92
C VAL A 5 9.13 -1.70 -21.29
N ASP A 6 8.24 -2.31 -22.07
CA ASP A 6 7.82 -1.76 -23.36
C ASP A 6 6.69 -0.76 -23.13
N LEU A 7 6.82 0.41 -23.75
CA LEU A 7 5.87 1.51 -23.67
C LEU A 7 5.44 1.89 -25.08
N PRO A 8 4.13 1.97 -25.37
CA PRO A 8 3.64 2.54 -26.61
C PRO A 8 4.25 3.93 -26.86
N ASP A 9 4.60 4.21 -28.12
CA ASP A 9 5.13 5.50 -28.55
C ASP A 9 4.35 6.72 -28.04
N PRO A 10 2.99 6.76 -28.06
CA PRO A 10 2.26 7.92 -27.55
C PRO A 10 2.45 8.13 -26.04
N GLU A 11 2.46 7.06 -25.26
CA GLU A 11 2.65 7.11 -23.81
C GLU A 11 4.07 7.55 -23.45
N ARG A 12 5.07 7.04 -24.19
CA ARG A 12 6.46 7.47 -24.05
C ARG A 12 6.60 8.97 -24.32
N ALA A 13 5.97 9.48 -25.38
CA ALA A 13 6.03 10.90 -25.72
C ALA A 13 5.41 11.79 -24.62
N GLN A 14 4.28 11.36 -24.05
CA GLN A 14 3.64 12.06 -22.93
C GLN A 14 4.54 12.05 -21.69
N LEU A 15 5.16 10.91 -21.35
CA LEU A 15 6.11 10.80 -20.25
C LEU A 15 7.31 11.74 -20.44
N ASP A 16 7.86 11.80 -21.65
CA ASP A 16 9.00 12.67 -21.98
C ASP A 16 8.66 14.15 -21.86
N ALA A 17 7.44 14.55 -22.21
CA ALA A 17 6.97 15.92 -22.04
C ALA A 17 6.85 16.29 -20.55
N LEU A 18 6.24 15.41 -19.74
CA LEU A 18 6.12 15.58 -18.29
C LEU A 18 7.48 15.63 -17.59
N CYS A 19 8.40 14.74 -17.97
CA CYS A 19 9.76 14.71 -17.44
C CYS A 19 10.50 16.02 -17.69
N ARG A 20 10.39 16.57 -18.92
CA ARG A 20 10.96 17.86 -19.29
C ARG A 20 10.37 19.00 -18.48
N GLN A 21 9.05 19.04 -18.33
CA GLN A 21 8.36 20.08 -17.56
C GLN A 21 8.77 20.06 -16.08
N ARG A 22 8.99 18.88 -15.50
CA ARG A 22 9.29 18.70 -14.07
C ARG A 22 10.78 18.60 -13.75
N GLY A 23 11.66 18.59 -14.75
CA GLY A 23 13.11 18.40 -14.54
C GLY A 23 13.47 17.02 -13.99
N LEU A 24 12.72 15.98 -14.34
CA LEU A 24 12.92 14.61 -13.86
C LEU A 24 13.49 13.70 -14.94
N SER A 25 14.23 12.67 -14.54
CA SER A 25 14.58 11.58 -15.45
C SER A 25 13.38 10.65 -15.66
N ARG A 26 13.27 10.03 -16.84
CA ARG A 26 12.26 8.99 -17.14
C ARG A 26 12.21 7.90 -16.07
N ALA A 27 13.39 7.44 -15.62
CA ALA A 27 13.50 6.41 -14.60
C ALA A 27 12.97 6.86 -13.23
N GLU A 28 13.16 8.13 -12.87
CA GLU A 28 12.59 8.69 -11.64
C GLU A 28 11.07 8.81 -11.74
N ALA A 29 10.55 9.32 -12.86
CA ALA A 29 9.11 9.43 -13.08
C ALA A 29 8.41 8.06 -12.99
N LEU A 30 8.97 7.02 -13.61
CA LEU A 30 8.45 5.65 -13.50
C LEU A 30 8.52 5.10 -12.07
N ARG A 31 9.61 5.37 -11.32
CA ARG A 31 9.72 4.96 -9.91
C ARG A 31 8.68 5.66 -9.04
N GLN A 32 8.39 6.94 -9.27
CA GLN A 32 7.34 7.67 -8.57
C GLN A 32 5.96 7.12 -8.90
N ALA A 33 5.67 6.88 -10.18
CA ALA A 33 4.41 6.28 -10.63
C ALA A 33 4.19 4.90 -10.00
N LEU A 34 5.22 4.05 -9.98
CA LEU A 34 5.15 2.72 -9.36
C LEU A 34 4.88 2.80 -7.85
N ARG A 35 5.54 3.71 -7.13
CA ARG A 35 5.30 3.91 -5.69
C ARG A 35 3.86 4.35 -5.42
N LEU A 36 3.34 5.28 -6.22
CA LEU A 36 1.96 5.75 -6.12
C LEU A 36 0.97 4.62 -6.40
N TRP A 37 1.21 3.84 -7.45
CA TRP A 37 0.35 2.70 -7.79
C TRP A 37 0.35 1.64 -6.68
N LEU A 38 1.52 1.26 -6.16
CA LEU A 38 1.62 0.30 -5.05
C LEU A 38 0.93 0.80 -3.78
N ALA A 39 1.02 2.09 -3.48
CA ALA A 39 0.33 2.68 -2.33
C ALA A 39 -1.20 2.61 -2.47
N GLN A 40 -1.73 2.72 -3.69
CA GLN A 40 -3.17 2.57 -3.96
C GLN A 40 -3.66 1.12 -3.87
N GLN A 41 -2.78 0.13 -4.07
CA GLN A 41 -3.12 -1.28 -3.94
C GLN A 41 -3.12 -1.76 -2.48
N GLN A 42 -2.61 -0.97 -1.54
CA GLN A 42 -2.73 -1.32 -0.13
C GLN A 42 -4.20 -1.22 0.28
N PRO A 43 -4.75 -2.23 0.98
CA PRO A 43 -6.11 -2.15 1.48
C PRO A 43 -6.26 -0.86 2.27
N GLY A 44 -7.18 0.00 1.82
CA GLY A 44 -7.46 1.25 2.51
C GLY A 44 -7.78 0.97 3.97
N HIS A 45 -7.46 1.89 4.88
CA HIS A 45 -7.82 1.77 6.29
C HIS A 45 -9.33 1.49 6.51
N SER A 46 -10.18 1.76 5.51
CA SER A 46 -11.57 1.33 5.45
C SER A 46 -11.77 -0.18 5.63
N ALA A 47 -10.87 -1.01 5.09
CA ALA A 47 -10.87 -2.46 5.27
C ALA A 47 -10.47 -2.91 6.68
N MET A 48 -9.92 -2.01 7.51
CA MET A 48 -9.61 -2.28 8.90
C MET A 48 -10.81 -2.07 9.84
N PHE A 49 -11.80 -1.26 9.44
CA PHE A 49 -13.04 -1.14 10.22
C PHE A 49 -13.84 -2.44 10.10
N GLY A 50 -14.07 -3.10 11.23
CA GLY A 50 -14.76 -4.39 11.25
C GLY A 50 -13.86 -5.59 10.98
N LEU A 51 -12.52 -5.44 11.01
CA LEU A 51 -11.57 -6.55 10.90
C LEU A 51 -11.79 -7.64 11.98
N TRP A 52 -12.47 -7.27 13.08
CA TRP A 52 -12.82 -8.13 14.19
C TRP A 52 -14.30 -8.58 14.18
N ARG A 53 -15.09 -8.21 13.15
CA ARG A 53 -16.53 -8.50 13.14
C ARG A 53 -16.85 -10.00 13.11
N ASP A 54 -15.97 -10.78 12.48
CA ASP A 54 -16.13 -12.23 12.32
C ASP A 54 -15.44 -13.01 13.45
N ARG A 55 -14.95 -12.32 14.48
CA ARG A 55 -14.54 -12.98 15.72
C ARG A 55 -15.76 -13.17 16.61
N PRO A 56 -16.12 -14.43 16.93
CA PRO A 56 -17.30 -14.74 17.75
C PRO A 56 -17.08 -14.48 19.25
N GLU A 57 -15.85 -14.10 19.65
CA GLU A 57 -15.45 -13.93 21.04
C GLU A 57 -16.06 -12.65 21.64
N ASP A 58 -16.76 -12.81 22.77
CA ASP A 58 -17.20 -11.68 23.57
C ASP A 58 -16.00 -10.84 24.05
N GLY A 59 -16.12 -9.52 23.96
CA GLY A 59 -15.03 -8.60 24.27
C GLY A 59 -14.59 -8.65 25.74
N VAL A 60 -15.52 -8.93 26.67
CA VAL A 60 -15.20 -9.05 28.09
C VAL A 60 -14.50 -10.38 28.36
N ALA A 61 -14.96 -11.47 27.75
CA ALA A 61 -14.31 -12.77 27.83
C ALA A 61 -12.87 -12.74 27.32
N LEU A 62 -12.64 -12.11 26.16
CA LEU A 62 -11.28 -11.93 25.62
C LEU A 62 -10.40 -11.10 26.55
N GLN A 63 -10.93 -9.99 27.08
CA GLN A 63 -10.19 -9.13 28.01
C GLN A 63 -9.85 -9.87 29.31
N GLN A 64 -10.70 -10.78 29.79
CA GLN A 64 -10.41 -11.60 30.96
C GLN A 64 -9.32 -12.63 30.68
N ALA A 65 -9.40 -13.32 29.53
CA ALA A 65 -8.38 -14.29 29.10
C ALA A 65 -6.99 -13.65 28.98
N LEU A 66 -6.88 -12.48 28.31
CA LEU A 66 -5.62 -11.76 28.17
C LEU A 66 -5.02 -11.31 29.52
N ARG A 67 -5.86 -10.95 30.50
CA ARG A 67 -5.38 -10.58 31.84
C ARG A 67 -4.93 -11.80 32.64
N ALA A 68 -5.62 -12.93 32.46
CA ALA A 68 -5.28 -14.17 33.14
C ALA A 68 -3.85 -14.62 32.82
N GLU A 69 -3.40 -14.43 31.58
CA GLU A 69 -2.03 -14.73 31.13
C GLU A 69 -0.93 -14.04 31.97
N TRP A 70 -1.22 -12.92 32.62
CA TRP A 70 -0.24 -12.14 33.38
C TRP A 70 -0.33 -12.38 34.89
N SER A 71 -1.42 -12.97 35.36
CA SER A 71 -1.64 -13.30 36.78
C SER A 71 -1.10 -14.67 37.19
N GLU A 72 -0.66 -15.50 36.25
CA GLU A 72 0.06 -16.76 36.54
C GLU A 72 1.57 -16.57 36.75
N ARG A 73 2.02 -15.33 37.02
CA ARG A 73 3.40 -15.00 37.42
C ARG A 73 3.48 -14.50 38.85
#